data_AF-A0A966QLF3-F1
#
_entry.id   AF-A0A966QLF3-F1
#
_cell.length_a   1.000
_cell.length_b   1.000
_cell.length_c   1.000
_cell.angle_alpha   90.00
_cell.angle_beta   90.00
_cell.angle_gamma   90.00
#
_symmetry.space_group_name_H-M   'P 1'
#
loop_
_entity.id
_entity.type
_entity.pdbx_description
1 polymer ?
#
loop_
_entity_poly.entity_id
_entity_poly.type
_entity_poly.pdbx_seq_one_letter_code
_entity_poly.pdbx_strand_id
1 'polypeptide(L)' 'PESLAKDLVSSGHQALHPYVKTLTRETVETMHAHGLAVNTWTCDDPARMAELISWGIDGICTNVPDVALKIAAN' A
#
# COMPACT_ATOMS: atom_id res chain seq x y z
N PRO A 1 -10.50 -9.14 0.04
CA PRO A 1 -9.89 -8.14 0.97
C PRO A 1 -10.77 -7.88 2.20
N GLU A 2 -12.11 -7.93 2.05
CA GLU A 2 -13.08 -7.62 3.13
C GLU A 2 -12.94 -8.48 4.40
N SER A 3 -12.89 -9.81 4.28
CA SER A 3 -12.73 -10.69 5.45
C SER A 3 -11.41 -10.43 6.18
N LEU A 4 -10.33 -10.27 5.42
CA LEU A 4 -9.01 -9.93 5.95
C LEU A 4 -9.03 -8.60 6.71
N ALA A 5 -9.70 -7.56 6.19
CA ALA A 5 -9.78 -6.27 6.87
C ALA A 5 -10.47 -6.40 8.23
N LYS A 6 -11.58 -7.14 8.32
CA LYS A 6 -12.29 -7.41 9.58
C LYS A 6 -11.42 -8.17 10.58
N ASP A 7 -10.69 -9.18 10.12
CA ASP A 7 -9.79 -9.96 10.97
C ASP A 7 -8.66 -9.08 11.52
N LEU A 8 -8.09 -8.22 10.67
CA LEU A 8 -7.05 -7.27 11.08
C LEU A 8 -7.55 -6.27 12.15
N VAL A 9 -8.71 -5.65 11.91
CA VAL A 9 -9.33 -4.71 12.86
C VAL A 9 -9.65 -5.41 14.19
N SER A 10 -10.28 -6.59 14.14
CA SER A 10 -10.65 -7.33 15.35
C SER A 10 -9.44 -7.81 16.16
N SER A 11 -8.30 -8.00 15.50
CA SER A 11 -7.03 -8.36 16.14
C SER A 11 -6.21 -7.14 16.61
N GLY A 12 -6.73 -5.92 16.40
CA GLY A 12 -6.07 -4.67 16.83
C GLY A 12 -4.92 -4.21 15.93
N HIS A 13 -4.81 -4.75 14.72
CA HIS A 13 -3.85 -4.27 13.73
C HIS A 13 -4.28 -2.93 13.13
N GLN A 14 -3.31 -2.13 12.69
CA GLN A 14 -3.54 -0.78 12.14
C GLN A 14 -3.14 -0.65 10.68
N ALA A 15 -2.41 -1.62 10.12
CA ALA A 15 -1.94 -1.58 8.75
C ALA A 15 -1.77 -2.98 8.15
N LEU A 16 -1.96 -3.08 6.84
CA LEU A 16 -1.58 -4.23 6.03
C LEU A 16 -0.30 -3.93 5.27
N HIS A 17 0.65 -4.88 5.25
CA HIS A 17 1.91 -4.75 4.53
C HIS A 17 2.07 -5.81 3.41
N PRO A 18 1.38 -5.66 2.26
CA PRO A 18 1.33 -6.69 1.24
C PRO A 18 2.51 -6.65 0.27
N TYR A 19 2.82 -7.80 -0.33
CA TYR A 19 3.78 -7.89 -1.43
C TYR A 19 3.30 -7.11 -2.66
N VAL A 20 4.16 -6.29 -3.26
CA VAL A 20 3.82 -5.35 -4.34
C VAL A 20 3.11 -5.99 -5.53
N LYS A 21 3.47 -7.23 -5.88
CA LYS A 21 2.92 -7.94 -7.05
C LYS A 21 1.50 -8.46 -6.84
N THR A 22 1.06 -8.56 -5.59
CA THR A 22 -0.30 -9.03 -5.25
C THR A 22 -1.23 -7.89 -4.85
N LEU A 23 -0.71 -6.66 -4.71
CA LEU A 23 -1.50 -5.51 -4.28
C LEU A 23 -2.43 -5.02 -5.41
N THR A 24 -3.70 -4.86 -5.09
CA THR A 24 -4.74 -4.33 -6.00
C THR A 24 -5.34 -3.04 -5.45
N ARG A 25 -5.94 -2.21 -6.33
CA ARG A 25 -6.66 -1.00 -5.92
C ARG A 25 -7.79 -1.33 -4.94
N GLU A 26 -8.56 -2.38 -5.24
CA GLU A 26 -9.63 -2.88 -4.35
C GLU A 26 -9.12 -3.19 -2.94
N THR A 27 -7.90 -3.74 -2.82
CA THR A 27 -7.30 -4.01 -1.50
C THR A 27 -7.02 -2.70 -0.76
N VAL A 28 -6.44 -1.70 -1.42
CA VAL A 28 -6.17 -0.38 -0.81
C VAL A 28 -7.47 0.26 -0.33
N GLU A 29 -8.46 0.37 -1.21
CA GLU A 29 -9.77 0.98 -0.91
C GLU A 29 -10.50 0.24 0.23
N THR A 30 -10.47 -1.10 0.23
CA THR A 30 -11.10 -1.89 1.29
C THR A 30 -10.42 -1.65 2.64
N MET A 31 -9.08 -1.65 2.70
CA MET A 31 -8.36 -1.43 3.96
C MET A 31 -8.64 -0.03 4.51
N HIS A 32 -8.60 1.00 3.66
CA HIS A 32 -8.94 2.37 4.04
C HIS A 32 -10.39 2.51 4.54
N ALA A 33 -11.34 1.82 3.92
CA ALA A 33 -12.74 1.82 4.38
C ALA A 33 -12.91 1.27 5.81
N HIS A 34 -11.97 0.44 6.28
CA HIS A 34 -11.91 -0.09 7.64
C HIS A 34 -10.92 0.65 8.55
N GLY A 35 -10.36 1.79 8.11
CA GLY A 35 -9.42 2.61 8.88
C GLY A 35 -8.01 2.00 9.00
N LEU A 36 -7.66 1.06 8.14
CA LEU A 36 -6.34 0.43 8.09
C LEU A 36 -5.47 1.11 7.02
N ALA A 37 -4.20 1.39 7.36
CA ALA A 37 -3.21 1.84 6.38
C ALA A 37 -2.71 0.67 5.51
N VAL A 38 -2.16 0.97 4.33
CA VAL A 38 -1.56 -0.01 3.42
C VAL A 38 -0.14 0.42 3.02
N ASN A 39 0.84 -0.42 3.39
CA ASN A 39 2.27 -0.16 3.15
C ASN A 39 2.91 -1.32 2.37
N THR A 40 3.22 -1.16 1.08
CA THR A 40 3.72 -2.31 0.29
C THR A 40 5.23 -2.54 0.41
N TRP A 41 5.68 -3.77 0.14
CA TRP A 41 7.09 -4.12 -0.02
C TRP A 41 7.31 -5.13 -1.16
N THR A 42 8.50 -5.25 -1.75
CA THR A 42 9.45 -4.15 -2.01
C THR A 42 9.18 -3.68 -3.44
N CYS A 43 8.86 -2.41 -3.62
CA CYS A 43 8.58 -1.84 -4.93
C CYS A 43 9.78 -1.03 -5.40
N ASP A 44 10.44 -1.49 -6.46
CA ASP A 44 11.59 -0.78 -7.07
C ASP A 44 11.25 -0.22 -8.46
N ASP A 45 10.04 -0.49 -8.97
CA ASP A 45 9.57 -0.01 -10.27
C ASP A 45 8.87 1.36 -10.14
N PRO A 46 9.40 2.43 -10.77
CA PRO A 46 8.82 3.78 -10.69
C PRO A 46 7.41 3.90 -11.26
N ALA A 47 7.08 3.13 -12.32
CA ALA A 47 5.74 3.15 -12.89
C ALA A 47 4.73 2.55 -11.91
N ARG A 48 5.11 1.46 -11.25
CA ARG A 48 4.31 0.85 -10.19
C ARG A 48 4.19 1.75 -8.96
N MET A 49 5.24 2.48 -8.58
CA MET A 49 5.15 3.47 -7.50
C MET A 49 4.11 4.54 -7.82
N ALA A 50 4.16 5.13 -9.03
CA ALA A 50 3.22 6.16 -9.45
C ALA A 50 1.77 5.64 -9.46
N GLU A 51 1.55 4.42 -9.93
CA GLU A 51 0.25 3.76 -9.89
C GLU A 51 -0.25 3.59 -8.45
N LEU A 52 0.57 3.07 -7.54
CA LEU A 52 0.19 2.87 -6.14
C LEU A 52 -0.08 4.20 -5.41
N ILE A 53 0.70 5.24 -5.69
CA ILE A 53 0.46 6.60 -5.20
C ILE A 53 -0.90 7.10 -5.71
N SER A 54 -1.23 6.87 -6.98
CA SER A 54 -2.55 7.24 -7.52
C SER A 54 -3.73 6.49 -6.87
N TRP A 55 -3.46 5.37 -6.20
CA TRP A 55 -4.46 4.62 -5.43
C TRP A 55 -4.56 5.11 -3.98
N GLY A 56 -3.70 6.04 -3.56
CA GLY A 56 -3.67 6.58 -2.19
C GLY A 56 -2.87 5.73 -1.20
N ILE A 57 -1.92 4.90 -1.64
CA ILE A 57 -1.11 4.07 -0.73
C ILE A 57 -0.43 4.90 0.37
N ASP A 58 -0.37 4.37 1.59
CA ASP A 58 0.19 5.09 2.74
C ASP A 58 1.72 4.98 2.84
N GLY A 59 2.29 3.91 2.28
CA GLY A 59 3.73 3.66 2.34
C GLY A 59 4.26 2.72 1.26
N ILE A 60 5.49 2.98 0.84
CA ILE A 60 6.24 2.16 -0.12
C ILE A 60 7.60 1.83 0.50
N CYS A 61 7.85 0.55 0.78
CA CYS A 61 9.19 0.04 1.04
C CYS A 61 9.90 -0.21 -0.29
N THR A 62 11.09 0.37 -0.47
CA THR A 62 11.87 0.33 -1.71
C THR A 62 13.37 0.26 -1.42
N ASN A 63 14.13 -0.35 -2.33
CA ASN A 63 15.58 -0.29 -2.35
C ASN A 63 16.12 0.96 -3.08
N VAL A 64 15.25 1.73 -3.73
CA VAL A 64 15.59 2.94 -4.49
C VAL A 64 14.84 4.18 -3.96
N PRO A 65 15.06 4.56 -2.69
CA PRO A 65 14.31 5.65 -2.05
C PRO A 65 14.50 7.01 -2.73
N ASP A 66 15.65 7.26 -3.35
CA ASP A 66 15.91 8.48 -4.12
C ASP A 66 15.02 8.59 -5.37
N VAL A 67 14.68 7.45 -5.99
CA VAL A 67 13.74 7.40 -7.12
C VAL A 67 12.31 7.59 -6.62
N ALA A 68 11.93 6.93 -5.53
CA ALA A 68 10.59 7.07 -4.95
C ALA A 68 10.26 8.52 -4.57
N LEU A 69 11.22 9.26 -3.99
CA LEU A 69 11.05 10.67 -3.66
C LEU A 69 10.78 11.55 -4.89
N LYS A 70 11.40 11.23 -6.04
CA LYS A 70 11.14 11.96 -7.29
C LYS A 70 9.76 11.68 -7.86
N ILE A 71 9.24 10.46 -7.66
CA ILE A 71 7.90 10.10 -8.10
C ILE A 71 6.84 10.75 -7.21
N ALA A 72 7.02 10.74 -5.89
CA ALA A 72 6.07 11.30 -4.93
C ALA A 72 5.97 12.85 -4.93
N ALA A 73 6.97 13.53 -5.48
CA ALA A 73 6.98 15.00 -5.58
C ALA A 73 6.17 15.55 -6.77
N ASN A 74 5.61 14.69 -7.63
CA ASN A 74 4.80 15.06 -8.80
C ASN A 74 3.31 14.88 -8.52
#